data_AF-D5P240-F1
#
_entry.id   AF-D5P240-F1
#
_cell.length_a   1.000
_cell.length_b   1.000
_cell.length_c   1.000
_cell.angle_alpha   90.00
_cell.angle_beta   90.00
_cell.angle_gamma   90.00
#
_symmetry.space_group_name_H-M   'P 1'
#
loop_
_entity.id
_entity.type
_entity.pdbx_description
1 polymer ?
#
loop_
_entity_poly.entity_id
_entity_poly.type
_entity_poly.pdbx_seq_one_letter_code
_entity_poly.pdbx_strand_id
1 'polypeptide(L)'
;MPGPELAEAVDRIWDQLPGPRVRTDVADEHSIDSVLDRAVAELLDSRQQRDDARDRAQSPDTTADQDGMDHGDMDHGGHHAGMDHGDTDMAPAGIALAQGGEDRDGLEM
;
A
#
# COMPACT_ATOMS: atom_id res chain seq x y z
N MET A 1 21.58 -14.49 -14.88
CA MET A 1 21.14 -13.10 -14.73
C MET A 1 20.30 -12.71 -15.95
N PRO A 2 19.18 -12.02 -15.75
CA PRO A 2 18.39 -11.49 -16.87
C PRO A 2 19.21 -10.50 -17.70
N GLY A 3 18.82 -10.30 -18.97
CA GLY A 3 19.37 -9.22 -19.79
C GLY A 3 18.98 -7.84 -19.24
N PRO A 4 19.64 -6.76 -19.69
CA PRO A 4 19.47 -5.41 -19.11
C PRO A 4 18.03 -4.90 -19.18
N GLU A 5 17.34 -5.12 -20.30
CA GLU A 5 15.93 -4.70 -20.48
C GLU A 5 15.00 -5.36 -19.46
N LEU A 6 15.21 -6.65 -19.17
CA LEU A 6 14.42 -7.37 -18.19
C LEU A 6 14.78 -6.96 -16.76
N ALA A 7 16.04 -6.66 -16.48
CA ALA A 7 16.45 -6.13 -15.18
C ALA A 7 15.76 -4.79 -14.88
N GLU A 8 15.77 -3.84 -15.83
CA GLU A 8 15.08 -2.56 -15.69
C GLU A 8 13.56 -2.72 -15.51
N ALA A 9 12.94 -3.65 -16.25
CA ALA A 9 11.52 -3.94 -16.10
C ALA A 9 11.20 -4.52 -14.71
N VAL A 10 12.04 -5.41 -14.19
CA VAL A 10 11.90 -5.98 -12.84
C VAL A 10 12.07 -4.91 -11.77
N ASP A 11 13.05 -4.02 -11.90
CA ASP A 11 13.26 -2.90 -10.97
C ASP A 11 12.05 -1.96 -10.97
N ARG A 12 11.52 -1.60 -12.14
CA ARG A 12 10.31 -0.77 -12.24
C ARG A 12 9.08 -1.42 -11.59
N ILE A 13 8.88 -2.73 -11.79
CA ILE A 13 7.78 -3.46 -11.13
C ILE A 13 8.01 -3.49 -9.63
N TRP A 14 9.25 -3.76 -9.20
CA TRP A 14 9.61 -3.80 -7.79
C TRP A 14 9.32 -2.49 -7.08
N ASP A 15 9.65 -1.34 -7.68
CA ASP A 15 9.39 -0.01 -7.10
C ASP A 15 7.90 0.26 -6.87
N GLN A 16 7.03 -0.30 -7.72
CA GLN A 16 5.58 -0.16 -7.64
C GLN A 16 4.93 -1.06 -6.57
N LEU A 17 5.58 -2.14 -6.13
CA LEU A 17 4.98 -3.06 -5.16
C LEU A 17 4.82 -2.37 -3.78
N PRO A 18 3.65 -2.42 -3.14
CA PRO A 18 3.51 -1.92 -1.78
C PRO A 18 4.26 -2.82 -0.77
N GLY A 19 4.64 -2.27 0.38
CA GLY A 19 5.18 -3.05 1.50
C GLY A 19 4.06 -3.73 2.31
N PRO A 20 4.38 -4.74 3.16
CA PRO A 20 5.71 -5.30 3.42
C PRO A 20 6.26 -6.12 2.25
N ARG A 21 7.54 -5.95 1.92
CA ARG A 21 8.17 -6.61 0.76
C ARG A 21 9.65 -6.86 0.99
N VAL A 22 10.14 -7.99 0.46
CA VAL A 22 11.56 -8.38 0.47
C VAL A 22 11.90 -8.99 -0.89
N ARG A 23 13.05 -8.61 -1.45
CA ARG A 23 13.64 -9.20 -2.66
C ARG A 23 14.93 -9.90 -2.27
N THR A 24 15.07 -11.17 -2.66
CA THR A 24 16.25 -11.98 -2.36
C THR A 24 16.69 -12.76 -3.59
N ASP A 25 17.99 -12.94 -3.74
CA ASP A 25 18.58 -13.71 -4.82
C ASP A 25 18.93 -15.13 -4.33
N VAL A 26 18.51 -16.14 -5.10
CA VAL A 26 18.87 -17.54 -4.86
C VAL A 26 19.94 -17.93 -5.89
N ALA A 27 21.17 -18.13 -5.41
CA ALA A 27 22.30 -18.45 -6.28
C ALA A 27 22.38 -19.94 -6.66
N ASP A 28 21.89 -20.82 -5.79
CA ASP A 28 21.97 -22.27 -5.95
C ASP A 28 20.84 -22.99 -5.19
N GLU A 29 20.57 -24.24 -5.55
CA GLU A 29 19.46 -25.02 -4.99
C GLU A 29 19.62 -25.29 -3.47
N HIS A 30 20.85 -25.43 -2.98
CA HIS A 30 21.08 -25.79 -1.57
C HIS A 30 20.89 -24.60 -0.62
N SER A 31 20.87 -23.36 -1.14
CA SER A 31 20.66 -22.17 -0.34
C SER A 31 19.18 -21.78 -0.19
N ILE A 32 18.26 -22.38 -0.95
CA ILE A 32 16.83 -22.02 -0.99
C ILE A 32 16.23 -21.88 0.41
N ASP A 33 16.33 -22.91 1.24
CA ASP A 33 15.68 -22.93 2.57
C ASP A 33 16.20 -21.77 3.44
N SER A 34 17.53 -21.61 3.52
CA SER A 34 18.14 -20.55 4.32
C SER A 34 17.84 -19.14 3.80
N VAL A 35 17.74 -18.97 2.48
CA VAL A 35 17.38 -17.69 1.86
C VAL A 35 15.92 -17.35 2.15
N LEU A 36 15.02 -18.35 2.09
CA LEU A 36 13.60 -18.16 2.41
C LEU A 36 13.39 -17.87 3.90
N ASP A 37 14.06 -18.58 4.81
CA ASP A 37 14.01 -18.32 6.25
C ASP A 37 14.44 -16.88 6.58
N ARG A 38 15.51 -16.41 5.92
CA ARG A 38 15.96 -15.02 6.04
C ARG A 38 14.91 -14.04 5.50
N ALA A 39 14.34 -14.31 4.32
CA ALA A 39 13.33 -13.44 3.73
C ALA A 39 12.07 -13.33 4.61
N VAL A 40 11.66 -14.42 5.27
CA VAL A 40 10.57 -14.41 6.25
C VAL A 40 10.93 -13.53 7.45
N ALA A 41 12.15 -13.64 7.99
CA ALA A 41 12.59 -12.79 9.09
C ALA A 41 12.58 -11.29 8.72
N GLU A 42 13.02 -10.94 7.51
CA GLU A 42 13.03 -9.57 7.00
C GLU A 42 11.60 -9.03 6.72
N LEU A 43 10.68 -9.88 6.25
CA LEU A 43 9.28 -9.50 6.07
C LEU A 43 8.59 -9.19 7.41
N LEU A 44 8.98 -9.88 8.47
CA LEU A 44 8.43 -9.68 9.82
C LEU A 44 9.06 -8.48 10.55
N ASP A 45 10.20 -7.96 10.09
CA ASP A 45 10.83 -6.76 10.67
C ASP A 45 10.07 -5.48 10.30
N SER A 46 9.04 -5.19 11.11
CA SER A 46 8.18 -4.01 10.92
C SER A 46 8.94 -2.67 10.91
N ARG A 47 10.11 -2.59 11.55
CA ARG A 47 10.91 -1.35 11.52
C ARG A 47 11.53 -1.20 10.14
N GLN A 48 12.19 -2.24 9.65
CA GLN A 48 12.78 -2.25 8.31
C GLN A 48 11.73 -1.94 7.23
N GLN A 49 10.52 -2.48 7.36
CA GLN A 49 9.43 -2.26 6.42
C GLN A 49 8.89 -0.81 6.45
N ARG A 50 8.87 -0.17 7.62
CA ARG A 50 8.50 1.26 7.75
C ARG A 50 9.57 2.17 7.16
N ASP A 51 10.83 1.81 7.32
CA ASP A 51 11.95 2.54 6.76
C ASP A 51 11.94 2.44 5.22
N ASP A 52 11.73 1.24 4.62
CA ASP A 52 11.55 1.07 3.15
C ASP A 52 10.38 1.92 2.62
N ALA A 53 9.23 1.90 3.29
CA ALA A 53 8.08 2.69 2.87
C ALA A 53 8.36 4.19 2.90
N ARG A 54 9.12 4.67 3.89
CA ARG A 54 9.52 6.07 4.02
C ARG A 54 10.48 6.47 2.90
N ASP A 55 11.52 5.67 2.67
CA ASP A 55 12.53 5.95 1.64
C ASP A 55 11.91 6.01 0.24
N ARG A 56 10.91 5.16 -0.03
CA ARG A 56 10.12 5.21 -1.26
C ARG A 56 9.29 6.49 -1.40
N ALA A 57 8.59 6.91 -0.35
CA ALA A 57 7.79 8.13 -0.38
C ALA A 57 8.65 9.39 -0.59
N GLN A 58 9.92 9.34 -0.21
CA GLN A 58 10.88 10.43 -0.37
C GLN A 58 11.66 10.37 -1.70
N SER A 59 11.57 9.26 -2.42
CA SER A 59 12.19 9.12 -3.74
C SER A 59 11.35 9.90 -4.77
N PRO A 60 11.91 10.92 -5.45
CA PRO A 60 11.17 11.68 -6.44
C PRO A 60 10.74 10.75 -7.55
N ASP A 61 9.43 10.61 -7.70
CA ASP A 61 8.81 9.81 -8.75
C ASP A 61 9.23 10.37 -10.11
N THR A 62 10.16 9.71 -10.81
CA THR A 62 10.54 10.05 -12.18
C THR A 62 9.42 9.78 -13.20
N THR A 63 8.17 9.58 -12.76
CA THR A 63 6.97 9.52 -13.60
C THR A 63 5.90 10.56 -13.27
N ALA A 64 6.12 11.45 -12.30
CA ALA A 64 5.18 12.54 -12.01
C ALA A 64 5.37 13.75 -12.96
N ASP A 65 5.10 13.54 -14.24
CA ASP A 65 4.55 14.62 -15.06
C ASP A 65 3.03 14.55 -14.94
N GLN A 66 2.44 15.64 -14.46
CA GLN A 66 1.01 15.97 -14.31
C GLN A 66 0.42 15.91 -12.88
N ASP A 67 0.39 17.11 -12.30
CA ASP A 67 -0.64 17.67 -11.42
C ASP A 67 -0.83 17.09 -10.01
N GLY A 68 -0.12 17.72 -9.08
CA GLY A 68 -0.72 18.33 -7.89
C GLY A 68 -1.22 17.39 -6.79
N MET A 69 -0.55 17.44 -5.64
CA MET A 69 -1.13 17.75 -4.32
C MET A 69 -0.04 17.48 -3.28
N ASP A 70 0.54 18.56 -2.77
CA ASP A 70 1.31 18.60 -1.53
C ASP A 70 0.43 18.12 -0.38
N HIS A 71 0.53 16.84 -0.01
CA HIS A 71 -0.10 16.32 1.19
C HIS A 71 0.84 16.50 2.37
N GLY A 72 0.95 17.76 2.80
CA GLY A 72 1.44 18.12 4.11
C GLY A 72 0.60 17.46 5.22
N ASP A 73 1.32 16.83 6.14
CA ASP A 73 1.07 16.75 7.59
C ASP A 73 -0.35 17.16 8.05
N MET A 74 -1.28 16.21 8.11
CA MET A 74 -2.55 16.38 8.83
C MET A 74 -2.44 15.73 10.22
N ASP A 75 -2.06 16.56 11.19
CA ASP A 75 -2.23 16.38 12.62
C ASP A 75 -3.72 16.13 12.94
N HIS A 76 -4.08 14.89 13.29
CA HIS A 76 -5.44 14.53 13.70
C HIS A 76 -5.68 14.92 15.17
N GLY A 77 -5.94 16.21 15.40
CA GLY A 77 -6.46 16.74 16.66
C GLY A 77 -7.76 17.52 16.46
N GLY A 78 -8.91 16.95 16.85
CA GLY A 78 -10.19 17.68 16.72
C GLY A 78 -11.44 16.97 17.20
N HIS A 79 -11.67 17.02 18.52
CA HIS A 79 -12.96 17.18 19.21
C HIS A 79 -14.27 16.70 18.52
N HIS A 80 -14.80 15.55 18.96
CA HIS A 80 -16.22 15.22 18.77
C HIS A 80 -17.03 15.61 20.01
N ALA A 81 -17.50 16.87 20.03
CA ALA A 81 -18.63 17.31 20.84
C ALA A 81 -19.91 17.20 20.00
N GLY A 82 -20.96 16.62 20.59
CA GLY A 82 -22.11 16.08 19.87
C GLY A 82 -23.00 17.08 19.13
N MET A 83 -23.81 16.52 18.22
CA MET A 83 -25.09 17.09 17.80
C MET A 83 -26.01 15.93 17.38
N ASP A 84 -27.12 15.82 18.08
CA ASP A 84 -28.30 15.00 17.77
C ASP A 84 -29.22 15.77 16.79
N HIS A 85 -30.02 15.00 16.04
CA HIS A 85 -31.24 15.33 15.28
C HIS A 85 -31.16 15.42 13.75
N GLY A 86 -31.93 14.53 13.12
CA GLY A 86 -32.99 14.95 12.21
C GLY A 86 -32.73 14.78 10.71
N ASP A 87 -33.35 13.74 10.16
CA ASP A 87 -34.01 13.62 8.85
C ASP A 87 -33.66 14.60 7.69
N THR A 88 -33.49 13.99 6.51
CA THR A 88 -33.43 14.53 5.14
C THR A 88 -32.17 15.28 4.63
N ASP A 89 -31.39 14.51 3.87
CA ASP A 89 -30.98 14.77 2.48
C ASP A 89 -30.13 16.01 2.19
N MET A 90 -28.80 15.84 2.26
CA MET A 90 -27.83 16.45 1.33
C MET A 90 -26.54 15.60 1.32
N ALA A 91 -26.38 14.73 0.32
CA ALA A 91 -25.09 14.08 0.06
C ALA A 91 -24.06 15.11 -0.44
N PRO A 92 -22.92 15.33 0.23
CA PRO A 92 -21.88 16.20 -0.30
C PRO A 92 -21.08 15.44 -1.37
N ALA A 93 -21.37 15.72 -2.65
CA ALA A 93 -20.55 15.45 -3.83
C ALA A 93 -19.82 14.07 -3.90
N GLY A 94 -20.48 13.01 -3.45
CA GLY A 94 -20.02 11.62 -3.62
C GLY A 94 -20.78 10.93 -4.73
N ILE A 95 -20.09 10.11 -5.53
CA ILE A 95 -20.71 9.18 -6.47
C ILE A 95 -21.82 8.41 -5.75
N ALA A 96 -23.03 8.38 -6.33
CA ALA A 96 -24.12 7.58 -5.78
C ALA A 96 -23.65 6.13 -5.64
N LEU A 97 -23.55 5.64 -4.41
CA LEU A 97 -23.27 4.23 -4.16
C LEU A 97 -24.42 3.44 -4.80
N ALA A 98 -24.06 2.52 -5.69
CA ALA A 98 -25.03 1.58 -6.23
C ALA A 98 -25.72 0.89 -5.05
N GLN A 99 -27.04 0.87 -5.06
CA GLN A 99 -27.89 0.19 -4.09
C GLN A 99 -27.31 -1.21 -3.85
N GLY A 100 -26.90 -1.49 -2.61
CA GLY A 100 -26.33 -2.78 -2.23
C GLY A 100 -27.27 -3.89 -2.70
N GLY A 101 -26.76 -4.76 -3.58
CA GLY A 101 -27.50 -5.95 -4.00
C GLY A 101 -27.79 -6.83 -2.80
N GLU A 102 -28.82 -7.67 -2.93
CA GLU A 102 -29.21 -8.67 -1.94
C GLU A 102 -27.98 -9.36 -1.34
N ASP A 103 -27.89 -9.33 -0.02
CA ASP A 103 -26.84 -9.94 0.76
C ASP A 103 -26.68 -11.42 0.37
N ARG A 104 -25.45 -11.80 -0.02
CA ARG A 104 -25.11 -13.15 -0.50
C ARG A 104 -24.24 -13.91 0.51
N ASP A 105 -23.92 -13.30 1.65
CA ASP A 105 -23.01 -13.93 2.61
C ASP A 105 -23.70 -15.00 3.48
N GLY A 106 -25.03 -15.03 3.48
CA GLY A 106 -25.82 -16.08 4.13
C GLY A 106 -25.64 -16.12 5.65
N LEU A 107 -25.23 -15.02 6.27
CA LEU A 107 -25.05 -14.93 7.71
C LEU A 107 -26.27 -14.27 8.37
N GLU A 108 -27.33 -15.04 8.50
CA GLU A 108 -28.47 -14.67 9.35
C GLU A 108 -28.04 -14.60 10.82
N MET A 109 -28.21 -13.44 11.44
CA MET A 109 -28.51 -13.31 12.87
C MET A 109 -29.73 -12.42 13.07
#